data_AF-A0A2S6MYY9-F1
#
_entry.id   AF-A0A2S6MYY9-F1
#
_cell.length_a   1.000
_cell.length_b   1.000
_cell.length_c   1.000
_cell.angle_alpha   90.00
_cell.angle_beta   90.00
_cell.angle_gamma   90.00
#
_symmetry.space_group_name_H-M   'P 1'
#
loop_
_entity.id
_entity.type
_entity.pdbx_description
1 polymer ?
#
loop_
_entity_poly.entity_id
_entity_poly.type
_entity_poly.pdbx_seq_one_letter_code
_entity_poly.pdbx_strand_id
1 'polypeptide(L)'
;MPLDRSEVDAALARISAGEAAGALQSDTLDFKEDRASACDIGTMLADAAICFANAAGGIIVLGVSDKMKGVPGFTGTRLGPGQIKRRIYERSRPPLVVEWRPGSAFPSRKRKPRLPTGSEPDPQGSLL
;
A
#
# COMPACT_ATOMS: atom_id res chain seq x y z
N MET A 1 -17.88 -14.29 -4.38
CA MET A 1 -17.16 -14.04 -5.65
C MET A 1 -15.76 -13.57 -5.26
N PRO A 2 -14.68 -14.28 -5.61
CA PRO A 2 -13.35 -13.71 -5.47
C PRO A 2 -13.24 -12.50 -6.41
N LEU A 3 -12.71 -11.38 -5.93
CA LEU A 3 -12.46 -10.21 -6.78
C LEU A 3 -11.57 -10.62 -7.95
N ASP A 4 -12.09 -10.42 -9.16
CA ASP A 4 -11.33 -10.68 -10.38
C ASP A 4 -10.41 -9.49 -10.68
N ARG A 5 -9.28 -9.76 -11.33
CA ARG A 5 -8.29 -8.74 -11.73
C ARG A 5 -8.94 -7.64 -12.57
N SER A 6 -9.98 -7.97 -13.33
CA SER A 6 -10.76 -7.02 -14.11
C SER A 6 -11.44 -5.95 -13.27
N GLU A 7 -11.88 -6.26 -12.05
CA GLU A 7 -12.53 -5.27 -11.16
C GLU A 7 -11.52 -4.25 -10.64
N VAL A 8 -10.32 -4.73 -10.28
CA VAL A 8 -9.20 -3.87 -9.89
C VAL A 8 -8.82 -2.96 -11.06
N ASP A 9 -8.61 -3.52 -12.25
CA ASP A 9 -8.25 -2.75 -13.45
C ASP A 9 -9.34 -1.72 -13.82
N ALA A 10 -10.62 -2.08 -13.69
CA ALA A 10 -11.74 -1.16 -13.91
C ALA A 10 -11.75 0.00 -12.89
N ALA A 11 -11.52 -0.29 -11.62
CA ALA A 11 -11.42 0.74 -10.59
C ALA A 11 -10.24 1.69 -10.88
N LEU A 12 -9.10 1.16 -11.30
CA LEU A 12 -7.92 1.96 -11.65
C LEU A 12 -8.14 2.83 -12.88
N ALA A 13 -8.91 2.34 -13.87
CA ALA A 13 -9.32 3.14 -15.02
C ALA A 13 -10.23 4.30 -14.60
N ARG A 14 -11.17 4.07 -13.68
CA ARG A 14 -12.06 5.11 -13.13
C ARG A 14 -11.29 6.16 -12.32
N ILE A 15 -10.31 5.74 -11.52
CA ILE A 15 -9.41 6.67 -10.81
C ILE A 15 -8.64 7.51 -11.82
N SER A 16 -8.10 6.89 -12.87
CA SER A 16 -7.40 7.61 -13.94
C SER A 16 -8.29 8.62 -14.65
N ALA A 17 -9.59 8.31 -14.80
CA ALA A 17 -10.60 9.20 -15.39
C ALA A 17 -11.05 10.36 -14.48
N GLY A 18 -10.61 10.40 -13.21
CA GLY A 18 -10.89 11.53 -12.31
C GLY A 18 -11.73 11.17 -11.08
N GLU A 19 -12.05 9.90 -10.86
CA GLU A 19 -12.73 9.46 -9.64
C GLU A 19 -11.74 9.38 -8.46
N ALA A 20 -12.25 9.55 -7.24
CA ALA A 20 -11.44 9.35 -6.02
C ALA A 20 -11.40 7.86 -5.70
N ALA A 21 -10.23 7.33 -5.36
CA ALA A 21 -10.10 5.90 -5.02
C ALA A 21 -10.96 5.52 -3.81
N GLY A 22 -11.18 6.45 -2.86
CA GLY A 22 -12.08 6.23 -1.72
C GLY A 22 -13.54 5.97 -2.09
N ALA A 23 -14.00 6.46 -3.24
CA ALA A 23 -15.36 6.18 -3.74
C ALA A 23 -15.51 4.79 -4.38
N LEU A 24 -14.38 4.12 -4.62
CA LEU A 24 -14.31 2.82 -5.29
C LEU A 24 -13.91 1.69 -4.34
N GLN A 25 -13.66 2.02 -3.07
CA GLN A 25 -13.43 1.03 -2.02
C GLN A 25 -14.72 0.23 -1.79
N SER A 26 -14.55 -1.03 -1.43
CA SER A 26 -15.63 -1.95 -1.10
C SER A 26 -15.21 -2.88 0.04
N ASP A 27 -16.11 -3.74 0.48
CA ASP A 27 -15.83 -4.76 1.50
C ASP A 27 -14.74 -5.77 1.09
N THR A 28 -14.32 -5.73 -0.17
CA THR A 28 -13.28 -6.60 -0.71
C THR A 28 -12.13 -5.83 -1.39
N LEU A 29 -12.26 -4.53 -1.67
CA LEU A 29 -11.25 -3.72 -2.37
C LEU A 29 -10.86 -2.49 -1.56
N ASP A 30 -9.57 -2.36 -1.24
CA ASP A 30 -9.03 -1.24 -0.46
C ASP A 30 -7.83 -0.59 -1.15
N PHE A 31 -7.77 0.74 -1.14
CA PHE A 31 -6.67 1.53 -1.71
C PHE A 31 -5.86 2.18 -0.59
N LYS A 32 -4.55 1.91 -0.56
CA LYS A 32 -3.64 2.48 0.43
C LYS A 32 -2.53 3.28 -0.25
N GLU A 33 -2.25 4.46 0.30
CA GLU A 33 -1.09 5.26 -0.08
C GLU A 33 0.15 4.80 0.72
N ASP A 34 1.31 4.74 0.07
CA ASP A 34 2.60 4.55 0.74
C ASP A 34 3.02 5.85 1.46
N ARG A 35 2.48 6.08 2.66
CA ARG A 35 2.85 7.21 3.53
C ARG A 35 3.94 6.79 4.50
N ALA A 36 5.18 7.09 4.15
CA ALA A 36 6.36 6.74 4.95
C ALA A 36 6.42 7.38 6.36
N SER A 37 5.65 8.44 6.64
CA SER A 37 5.98 9.38 7.73
C SER A 37 4.95 9.57 8.85
N ALA A 38 3.74 8.98 8.78
CA ALA A 38 2.70 9.25 9.79
C ALA A 38 2.07 8.01 10.44
N CYS A 39 2.12 6.86 9.76
CA CYS A 39 1.65 5.59 10.29
C CYS A 39 2.52 4.50 9.67
N ASP A 40 2.83 3.46 10.41
CA ASP A 40 3.56 2.34 9.81
C ASP A 40 2.67 1.68 8.77
N ILE A 41 3.04 1.82 7.51
CA ILE A 41 2.35 1.20 6.37
C ILE A 41 2.08 -0.29 6.59
N GLY A 42 2.96 -1.00 7.30
CA GLY A 42 2.72 -2.41 7.59
C GLY A 42 1.60 -2.64 8.60
N THR A 43 1.36 -1.71 9.54
CA THR A 43 0.19 -1.76 10.42
C THR A 43 -1.09 -1.50 9.63
N MET A 44 -1.11 -0.47 8.77
CA MET A 44 -2.24 -0.20 7.89
C MET A 44 -2.59 -1.38 6.98
N LEU A 45 -1.57 -2.04 6.44
CA LEU A 45 -1.74 -3.22 5.59
C LEU A 45 -2.18 -4.45 6.39
N ALA A 46 -1.65 -4.65 7.60
CA ALA A 46 -2.07 -5.73 8.47
C ALA A 46 -3.53 -5.57 8.90
N ASP A 47 -3.94 -4.38 9.34
CA ASP A 47 -5.32 -4.09 9.74
C ASP A 47 -6.30 -4.35 8.58
N ALA A 48 -5.98 -3.85 7.38
CA ALA A 48 -6.79 -4.10 6.19
C ALA A 48 -6.83 -5.59 5.83
N ALA A 49 -5.69 -6.30 5.90
CA ALA A 49 -5.63 -7.73 5.62
C ALA A 49 -6.44 -8.56 6.63
N ILE A 50 -6.43 -8.18 7.91
CA ILE A 50 -7.24 -8.82 8.96
C ILE A 50 -8.73 -8.59 8.70
N CYS A 51 -9.13 -7.37 8.38
CA CYS A 51 -10.52 -7.06 8.00
C CYS A 51 -10.99 -7.93 6.83
N PHE A 52 -10.17 -8.08 5.79
CA PHE A 52 -10.50 -8.95 4.66
C PHE A 52 -10.50 -10.43 5.02
N ALA A 53 -9.55 -10.90 5.82
CA ALA A 53 -9.48 -12.29 6.26
C ALA A 53 -10.70 -12.71 7.10
N ASN A 54 -11.26 -11.78 7.89
CA ASN A 54 -12.48 -12.01 8.67
C ASN A 54 -13.77 -11.91 7.84
N ALA A 55 -13.69 -11.31 6.65
CA ALA A 55 -14.79 -11.20 5.70
C ALA A 55 -14.71 -12.33 4.65
N ALA A 56 -14.85 -12.00 3.36
CA ALA A 56 -14.79 -12.94 2.25
C ALA A 56 -13.41 -12.99 1.55
N GLY A 57 -12.37 -12.42 2.17
CA GLY A 57 -11.11 -12.07 1.52
C GLY A 57 -11.18 -10.73 0.78
N GLY A 58 -10.07 -10.32 0.16
CA GLY A 58 -10.01 -9.04 -0.53
C GLY A 58 -8.65 -8.73 -1.16
N ILE A 59 -8.59 -7.58 -1.83
CA ILE A 59 -7.41 -7.06 -2.52
C ILE A 59 -7.09 -5.69 -1.95
N ILE A 60 -5.82 -5.51 -1.58
CA ILE A 60 -5.27 -4.21 -1.21
C ILE A 60 -4.41 -3.70 -2.37
N VAL A 61 -4.78 -2.56 -2.93
CA VAL A 61 -3.99 -1.87 -3.95
C VAL A 61 -3.13 -0.82 -3.27
N LEU A 62 -1.81 -1.05 -3.24
CA LEU A 62 -0.84 -0.15 -2.64
C LEU A 62 -0.30 0.85 -3.67
N GLY A 63 -0.17 2.11 -3.26
CA GLY A 63 0.33 3.21 -4.09
C GLY A 63 -0.75 4.06 -4.72
N VAL A 64 -1.94 4.09 -4.12
CA VAL A 64 -3.06 4.93 -4.55
C VAL A 64 -3.59 5.72 -3.36
N SER A 65 -3.74 7.03 -3.51
CA SER A 65 -4.37 7.90 -2.51
C SER A 65 -5.89 7.81 -2.62
N ASP A 66 -6.53 7.49 -1.50
CA ASP A 66 -7.97 7.47 -1.30
C ASP A 66 -8.63 8.85 -1.54
N LYS A 67 -7.92 9.93 -1.24
CA LYS A 67 -8.43 11.32 -1.29
C LYS A 67 -8.20 12.03 -2.61
N MET A 68 -7.08 11.76 -3.29
CA MET A 68 -6.74 12.45 -4.52
C MET A 68 -7.49 11.85 -5.72
N LYS A 69 -8.04 12.73 -6.56
CA LYS A 69 -8.73 12.37 -7.79
C LYS A 69 -7.78 12.33 -8.98
N GLY A 70 -8.04 11.45 -9.95
CA GLY A 70 -7.29 11.43 -11.21
C GLY A 70 -5.88 10.86 -11.08
N VAL A 71 -5.08 11.07 -12.12
CA VAL A 71 -3.64 10.72 -12.18
C VAL A 71 -2.83 11.16 -10.93
N PRO A 72 -3.11 12.32 -10.28
CA PRO A 72 -2.46 12.67 -9.02
C PRO A 72 -2.59 11.64 -7.90
N GLY A 73 -3.66 10.85 -7.89
CA GLY A 73 -3.93 9.80 -6.91
C GLY A 73 -2.95 8.63 -6.96
N PHE A 74 -2.25 8.41 -8.08
CA PHE A 74 -1.27 7.34 -8.20
C PHE A 74 0.07 7.78 -7.62
N THR A 75 0.36 7.29 -6.41
CA THR A 75 1.57 7.64 -5.66
C THR A 75 2.68 6.62 -5.85
N GLY A 76 2.32 5.37 -6.17
CA GLY A 76 3.22 4.22 -6.22
C GLY A 76 3.72 3.80 -4.84
N THR A 77 4.54 2.77 -4.80
CA THR A 77 5.24 2.34 -3.58
C THR A 77 6.71 2.07 -3.87
N ARG A 78 7.56 2.27 -2.86
CA ARG A 78 8.98 1.89 -2.91
C ARG A 78 9.26 0.59 -2.15
N LEU A 79 8.26 0.06 -1.45
CA LEU A 79 8.42 -1.13 -0.63
C LEU A 79 8.50 -2.35 -1.53
N GLY A 80 9.48 -3.21 -1.23
CA GLY A 80 9.58 -4.50 -1.90
C GLY A 80 8.47 -5.45 -1.44
N PRO A 81 8.04 -6.39 -2.29
CA PRO A 81 7.00 -7.36 -1.93
C PRO A 81 7.35 -8.20 -0.70
N GLY A 82 8.61 -8.56 -0.53
CA GLY A 82 9.07 -9.29 0.65
C GLY A 82 8.94 -8.48 1.95
N GLN A 83 9.19 -7.18 1.91
CA GLN A 83 9.03 -6.30 3.07
C GLN A 83 7.55 -6.17 3.46
N ILE A 84 6.67 -6.04 2.47
CA ILE A 84 5.22 -5.96 2.68
C ILE A 84 4.69 -7.25 3.31
N LYS A 85 5.00 -8.40 2.70
CA LYS A 85 4.58 -9.72 3.20
C LYS A 85 5.04 -9.96 4.63
N ARG A 86 6.32 -9.68 4.92
CA ARG A 86 6.89 -9.85 6.26
C ARG A 86 6.19 -8.96 7.29
N ARG A 87 5.96 -7.68 6.97
CA ARG A 87 5.28 -6.75 7.89
C ARG A 87 3.85 -7.17 8.20
N ILE A 88 3.09 -7.66 7.22
CA ILE A 88 1.73 -8.16 7.42
C ILE A 88 1.76 -9.40 8.32
N TYR A 89 2.65 -10.34 8.04
CA TYR A 89 2.78 -11.58 8.82
C TYR A 89 3.12 -11.31 10.29
N GLU A 90 4.08 -10.42 10.57
CA GLU A 90 4.53 -10.10 11.93
C GLU A 90 3.48 -9.34 12.75
N ARG A 91 2.52 -8.68 12.10
CA ARG A 91 1.57 -7.75 12.74
C ARG A 91 0.13 -8.24 12.76
N SER A 92 -0.15 -9.36 12.10
CA SER A 92 -1.47 -9.99 12.13
C SER A 92 -1.51 -11.13 13.15
N ARG A 93 -2.66 -11.28 13.81
CA ARG A 93 -2.93 -12.39 14.73
C ARG A 93 -4.31 -12.98 14.41
N PRO A 94 -4.41 -14.24 13.96
CA PRO A 94 -3.29 -15.14 13.62
C PRO A 94 -2.40 -14.58 12.47
N PRO A 95 -1.14 -15.04 12.33
CA PRO A 95 -0.27 -14.57 11.25
C PRO A 95 -0.88 -14.86 9.87
N LEU A 96 -1.07 -13.81 9.08
CA LEU A 96 -1.62 -13.89 7.73
C LEU A 96 -0.51 -13.99 6.70
N VAL A 97 -0.65 -14.96 5.79
CA VAL A 97 0.18 -15.08 4.59
C VAL A 97 -0.59 -14.48 3.42
N VAL A 98 0.02 -13.51 2.73
CA VAL A 98 -0.61 -12.82 1.60
C VAL A 98 0.16 -13.03 0.30
N GLU A 99 -0.58 -13.07 -0.81
CA GLU A 99 0.00 -13.04 -2.14
C GLU A 99 0.35 -11.60 -2.54
N TRP A 100 1.41 -11.45 -3.34
CA TRP A 100 1.75 -10.18 -3.97
C TRP A 100 1.65 -10.36 -5.47
N ARG A 101 0.96 -9.44 -6.13
CA ARG A 101 0.91 -9.39 -7.60
C ARG A 101 1.42 -8.03 -8.06
N PRO A 102 2.29 -8.00 -9.08
CA PRO A 102 2.64 -6.73 -9.71
C PRO A 102 1.38 -6.11 -10.31
N GLY A 103 1.19 -4.82 -10.03
CA GLY A 103 0.11 -4.04 -10.63
C GLY A 103 0.28 -3.92 -12.15
N SER A 104 -0.83 -3.68 -12.83
CA SER A 104 -0.88 -3.20 -14.21
C SER A 104 -0.07 -1.90 -14.36
N ALA A 105 0.47 -1.62 -15.55
CA ALA A 105 1.30 -0.43 -15.75
C ALA A 105 0.49 0.85 -15.46
N PHE A 106 0.86 1.59 -14.41
CA PHE A 106 0.16 2.81 -13.98
C PHE A 106 0.86 4.08 -14.45
N PRO A 107 0.12 5.18 -14.72
CA PRO A 107 0.69 6.50 -14.87
C PRO A 107 1.26 6.96 -13.52
N SER A 108 2.49 6.52 -13.24
CA SER A 108 3.18 6.86 -12.00
C SER A 108 3.72 8.28 -12.13
N ARG A 109 3.48 9.15 -11.13
CA ARG A 109 4.27 10.38 -11.03
C ARG A 109 5.74 10.00 -10.91
N LYS A 110 6.61 10.62 -11.72
CA LYS A 110 8.06 10.61 -11.50
C LYS A 110 8.35 11.32 -10.16
N ARG A 111 8.33 10.60 -9.04
CA ARG A 111 8.83 11.12 -7.76
C ARG A 111 10.34 11.07 -7.79
N LYS A 112 11.02 12.22 -7.62
CA LYS A 112 12.47 12.23 -7.33
C LYS A 112 12.72 11.34 -6.10
N PRO A 113 13.76 10.49 -6.11
CA PRO A 113 14.15 9.76 -4.90
C PRO A 113 14.41 10.76 -3.78
N ARG A 114 13.59 10.71 -2.73
CA ARG A 114 13.92 11.33 -1.46
C ARG A 114 14.97 10.40 -0.85
N LEU A 115 16.24 10.84 -0.84
CA LEU A 115 17.26 10.19 -0.04
C LEU A 115 16.75 10.14 1.41
N PRO A 116 16.96 9.04 2.15
CA PRO A 116 16.83 9.09 3.59
C PRO A 116 17.82 10.14 4.08
N THR A 117 17.32 11.24 4.65
CA THR A 117 18.15 12.12 5.47
C THR A 117 18.57 11.25 6.65
N GLY A 118 19.86 10.89 6.69
CA GLY A 118 20.41 10.03 7.72
C GLY A 118 20.05 10.56 9.10
N SER A 119 19.65 9.66 9.98
CA SER A 119 19.79 9.84 11.42
C SER A 119 21.23 10.25 11.70
N GLU A 120 21.40 11.28 12.54
CA GLU A 120 22.70 11.71 13.07
C GLU A 120 23.55 10.50 13.49
N PRO A 121 24.87 10.53 13.24
CA PRO A 121 25.75 9.51 13.80
C PRO A 121 25.72 9.61 15.33
N ASP A 122 25.34 8.52 15.97
CA ASP A 122 25.48 8.29 17.41
C ASP A 122 26.96 8.45 17.81
N PRO A 123 27.35 9.46 18.61
CA PRO A 123 28.70 9.59 19.10
C PRO A 123 28.88 8.69 20.33
N GLN A 124 28.99 7.38 20.09
CA GLN A 124 29.43 6.41 21.10
C GLN A 124 30.77 5.82 20.67
N GLY A 125 31.83 6.23 21.37
CA GLY A 125 33.04 5.42 21.52
C GLY A 125 34.35 6.07 21.12
N SER A 126 34.99 6.77 22.07
CA SER A 126 36.38 6.45 22.39
C SER A 126 36.67 6.85 23.84
N LEU A 127 36.54 5.89 24.75
CA LEU A 127 37.44 5.78 25.89
C LEU A 127 38.78 5.29 25.33
N LEU A 128 39.81 6.11 25.44
CA LEU A 128 41.18 5.82 25.93
C LEU A 128 42.02 7.08 25.79
#